data_AF-A0A3L5TRG7-F1
#
_entry.id   AF-A0A3L5TRG7-F1
#
_cell.length_a   1.000
_cell.length_b   1.000
_cell.length_c   1.000
_cell.angle_alpha   90.00
_cell.angle_beta   90.00
_cell.angle_gamma   90.00
#
_symmetry.space_group_name_H-M   'P 1'
#
loop_
_entity.id
_entity.type
_entity.pdbx_description
1 polymer ?
#
loop_
_entity_poly.entity_id
_entity_poly.type
_entity_poly.pdbx_seq_one_letter_code
_entity_poly.pdbx_strand_id
1 'polypeptide(L)'
;MQSIVIRGSITSVPGPQSNSDVYYNVTILDIFKQPSYVLSKGKEVKIWTPGNDGVCRAPFSHGEEYYIGGSIERGTGKLRTHLCNFRSRTSALKECQKRMIAGNVFDCSCKTPECFQDC
;
A
#
# COMPACT_ATOMS: atom_id res chain seq x y z
N MET A 1 0.36 -15.13 3.79
CA MET A 1 0.70 -13.69 3.61
C MET A 1 0.27 -12.93 4.84
N GLN A 2 0.99 -11.87 5.21
CA GLN A 2 0.68 -11.06 6.40
C GLN A 2 0.45 -9.61 5.99
N SER A 3 -0.58 -8.97 6.56
CA SER A 3 -1.00 -7.63 6.13
C SER A 3 -0.05 -6.54 6.58
N ILE A 4 0.10 -5.50 5.75
CA ILE A 4 0.87 -4.30 6.05
C ILE A 4 0.09 -3.03 5.74
N VAL A 5 0.42 -1.95 6.45
CA VAL A 5 -0.02 -0.59 6.18
C VAL A 5 1.15 0.35 6.42
N ILE A 6 1.55 1.08 5.38
CA ILE A 6 2.67 2.04 5.42
C ILE A 6 2.28 3.38 4.81
N ARG A 7 3.01 4.44 5.13
CA ARG A 7 3.12 5.64 4.30
C ARG A 7 4.48 5.62 3.61
N GLY A 8 4.52 5.86 2.30
CA GLY A 8 5.77 5.85 1.54
C GLY A 8 5.78 6.82 0.37
N SER A 9 6.97 7.23 -0.05
CA SER A 9 7.21 8.04 -1.24
C SER A 9 7.67 7.15 -2.40
N ILE A 10 7.08 7.32 -3.59
CA ILE A 10 7.42 6.55 -4.78
C ILE A 10 8.67 7.14 -5.43
N THR A 11 9.79 6.42 -5.38
CA THR A 11 11.08 6.87 -5.92
C THR A 11 11.34 6.36 -7.34
N SER A 12 10.64 5.31 -7.77
CA SER A 12 10.73 4.80 -9.14
C SER A 12 9.41 4.17 -9.56
N VAL A 13 9.05 4.40 -10.82
CA VAL A 13 7.91 3.77 -11.49
C VAL A 13 8.41 2.78 -12.54
N PRO A 14 7.71 1.65 -12.72
CA PRO A 14 8.04 0.67 -13.73
C PRO A 14 7.93 1.31 -15.13
N GLY A 15 8.90 1.02 -15.99
CA GLY A 15 8.83 1.38 -17.41
C GLY A 15 7.67 0.66 -18.13
N PRO A 16 7.47 0.94 -19.43
CA PRO A 16 6.45 0.23 -20.21
C PRO A 16 6.82 -1.26 -20.29
N GLN A 17 6.17 -2.08 -19.46
CA GLN A 17 6.33 -3.54 -19.45
C GLN A 17 5.04 -4.19 -19.94
N SER A 18 5.16 -5.16 -20.84
CA SER A 18 4.08 -6.06 -21.22
C SER A 18 4.26 -7.37 -20.45
N ASN A 19 3.16 -7.89 -19.90
CA ASN A 19 2.98 -9.27 -19.42
C ASN A 19 3.61 -9.71 -18.08
N SER A 20 4.23 -8.84 -17.25
CA SER A 20 4.82 -9.24 -15.95
C SER A 20 4.38 -8.40 -14.75
N ASP A 21 4.55 -8.92 -13.54
CA ASP A 21 4.44 -8.13 -12.30
C ASP A 21 5.28 -6.86 -12.41
N VAL A 22 4.69 -5.73 -12.03
CA VAL A 22 5.37 -4.45 -12.07
C VAL A 22 5.82 -4.04 -10.68
N TYR A 23 7.03 -3.47 -10.61
CA TYR A 23 7.70 -3.14 -9.36
C TYR A 23 7.87 -1.63 -9.24
N TYR A 24 7.57 -1.12 -8.05
CA TYR A 24 7.78 0.27 -7.65
C TYR A 24 8.83 0.30 -6.54
N ASN A 25 9.73 1.26 -6.61
CA ASN A 25 10.58 1.55 -5.45
C ASN A 25 9.87 2.58 -4.56
N VAL A 26 9.87 2.30 -3.27
CA VAL A 26 9.18 3.09 -2.27
C VAL A 26 10.07 3.33 -1.07
N THR A 27 10.33 4.59 -0.72
CA THR A 27 10.95 4.94 0.56
C THR A 27 9.87 4.94 1.64
N ILE A 28 10.07 4.15 2.69
CA ILE A 28 9.13 4.07 3.81
C ILE A 28 9.25 5.32 4.68
N LEU A 29 8.16 6.08 4.77
CA LEU A 29 8.06 7.27 5.62
C LEU A 29 7.50 6.92 7.00
N ASP A 30 6.48 6.06 7.08
CA ASP A 30 5.94 5.56 8.34
C ASP A 30 5.37 4.14 8.18
N ILE A 31 5.30 3.41 9.29
CA ILE A 31 4.75 2.05 9.35
C ILE A 31 3.65 2.04 10.39
N PHE A 32 2.42 1.73 9.98
CA PHE A 32 1.25 1.68 10.85
C PHE A 32 0.86 0.24 11.21
N LYS A 33 1.11 -0.71 10.31
CA LYS A 33 0.88 -2.13 10.54
C LYS A 33 1.92 -2.95 9.79
N GLN A 34 2.54 -3.90 10.48
CA GLN A 34 3.39 -4.91 9.86
C GLN A 34 3.47 -6.17 10.72
N PRO A 35 3.71 -7.34 10.11
CA PRO A 35 4.18 -8.50 10.86
C PRO A 35 5.67 -8.36 11.21
N SER A 36 6.04 -8.74 12.43
CA SER A 36 7.42 -9.13 12.80
C SER A 36 8.56 -8.16 12.39
N TYR A 37 8.38 -6.84 12.50
CA TYR A 37 9.41 -5.81 12.29
C TYR A 37 10.26 -5.95 11.00
N VAL A 38 9.64 -6.39 9.90
CA VAL A 38 10.35 -6.62 8.61
C VAL A 38 10.77 -5.31 7.93
N LEU A 39 10.04 -4.23 8.20
CA LEU A 39 10.21 -2.92 7.58
C LEU A 39 10.77 -1.90 8.58
N SER A 40 11.49 -0.91 8.05
CA SER A 40 12.06 0.18 8.83
C SER A 40 11.84 1.51 8.11
N LYS A 41 11.57 2.57 8.89
CA LYS A 41 11.47 3.94 8.38
C LYS A 41 12.78 4.38 7.72
N GLY A 42 12.68 5.13 6.63
CA GLY A 42 13.81 5.58 5.81
C GLY A 42 14.36 4.52 4.85
N LYS A 43 13.95 3.25 4.96
CA LYS A 43 14.40 2.19 4.06
C LYS A 43 13.65 2.24 2.73
N GLU A 44 14.36 2.04 1.64
CA GLU A 44 13.75 1.78 0.34
C GLU A 44 13.37 0.30 0.20
N VAL A 45 12.15 0.05 -0.26
CA VAL A 45 11.61 -1.28 -0.51
C VAL A 45 10.97 -1.37 -1.88
N LYS A 46 10.94 -2.57 -2.45
CA LYS A 46 10.22 -2.86 -3.68
C LYS A 46 8.82 -3.35 -3.37
N ILE A 47 7.81 -2.68 -3.92
CA ILE A 47 6.42 -3.11 -3.89
C ILE A 47 6.03 -3.58 -5.28
N TRP A 48 5.41 -4.74 -5.39
CA TRP A 48 4.94 -5.27 -6.65
C TRP A 48 3.42 -5.35 -6.71
N THR A 49 2.89 -5.24 -7.92
CA THR A 49 1.47 -5.36 -8.25
C THR A 49 1.33 -6.02 -9.62
N PRO A 50 0.18 -6.63 -9.96
CA PRO A 50 -0.01 -7.21 -11.29
C PRO A 50 0.29 -6.22 -12.42
N GLY A 51 0.80 -6.75 -13.54
CA GLY A 51 1.13 -5.98 -14.74
C GLY A 51 -0.08 -5.45 -15.50
N ASN A 52 0.17 -4.92 -16.71
CA ASN A 52 -0.85 -4.27 -17.54
C ASN A 52 -2.03 -5.18 -17.91
N ASP A 53 -1.80 -6.48 -18.07
CA ASP A 53 -2.84 -7.46 -18.39
C ASP A 53 -3.53 -8.00 -17.12
N GLY A 54 -3.09 -7.55 -15.95
CA GLY A 54 -3.63 -7.95 -14.66
C GLY A 54 -4.84 -7.09 -14.29
N VAL A 55 -5.99 -7.74 -14.08
CA VAL A 55 -7.29 -7.14 -13.72
C VAL A 55 -7.24 -6.27 -12.44
N CYS A 56 -6.18 -6.38 -11.62
CA CYS A 56 -6.06 -5.69 -10.33
C CYS A 56 -4.76 -4.88 -10.16
N ARG A 57 -4.21 -4.30 -11.24
CA ARG A 57 -3.02 -3.43 -11.16
C ARG A 57 -3.26 -2.23 -10.24
N ALA A 58 -2.30 -1.94 -9.37
CA ALA A 58 -2.28 -0.74 -8.54
C ALA A 58 -1.29 0.31 -9.07
N PRO A 59 -1.73 1.30 -9.87
CA PRO A 59 -0.83 2.34 -10.36
C PRO A 59 -0.39 3.31 -9.24
N PHE A 60 0.87 3.72 -9.30
CA PHE A 60 1.46 4.78 -8.49
C PHE A 60 2.18 5.78 -9.39
N SER A 61 2.25 7.03 -8.94
CA SER A 61 2.95 8.12 -9.62
C SER A 61 4.29 8.40 -8.97
N HIS A 62 5.32 8.65 -9.78
CA HIS A 62 6.66 9.01 -9.29
C HIS A 62 6.63 10.32 -8.51
N GLY A 63 7.36 10.38 -7.38
CA GLY A 63 7.48 11.55 -6.52
C GLY A 63 6.30 11.81 -5.58
N GLU A 64 5.24 10.99 -5.67
CA GLU A 64 4.05 11.16 -4.85
C GLU A 64 4.12 10.29 -3.59
N GLU A 65 3.51 10.76 -2.51
CA GLU A 65 3.35 10.00 -1.28
C GLU A 65 2.01 9.28 -1.23
N TYR A 66 2.04 8.04 -0.75
CA TYR A 66 0.84 7.22 -0.59
C TYR A 66 0.78 6.57 0.79
N TYR A 67 -0.44 6.43 1.29
CA TYR A 67 -0.78 5.36 2.22
C TYR A 67 -1.04 4.09 1.42
N ILE A 68 -0.34 3.01 1.77
CA ILE A 68 -0.34 1.76 1.03
C ILE A 68 -0.65 0.62 2.00
N GLY A 69 -1.79 0.00 1.79
CA GLY A 69 -2.16 -1.30 2.32
C GLY A 69 -1.70 -2.42 1.39
N GLY A 70 -1.41 -3.58 1.96
CA GLY A 70 -1.03 -4.74 1.18
C GLY A 70 -0.68 -5.93 2.03
N SER A 71 0.17 -6.79 1.49
CA SER A 71 0.68 -7.94 2.22
C SER A 71 2.17 -8.16 1.97
N ILE A 72 2.82 -8.78 2.95
CA ILE A 72 4.16 -9.35 2.81
C ILE A 72 4.03 -10.84 2.57
N GLU A 73 4.75 -11.33 1.56
CA GLU A 73 4.93 -12.74 1.28
C GLU A 73 5.93 -13.36 2.28
N ARG A 74 5.51 -14.45 2.94
CA ARG A 74 6.37 -15.14 3.91
C ARG A 74 7.53 -15.81 3.16
N GLY A 75 8.74 -15.69 3.71
CA GLY A 75 9.95 -16.30 3.14
C GLY A 75 10.72 -15.39 2.18
N THR A 76 10.02 -14.61 1.34
CA THR A 76 10.68 -13.67 0.40
C THR A 76 10.75 -12.25 0.94
N GLY A 77 9.87 -11.88 1.87
CA GLY A 77 9.75 -10.50 2.37
C GLY A 77 9.23 -9.52 1.33
N LYS A 78 8.77 -10.00 0.16
CA LYS A 78 8.28 -9.15 -0.93
C LYS A 78 6.94 -8.53 -0.56
N LEU A 79 6.84 -7.22 -0.77
CA LEU A 79 5.62 -6.44 -0.56
C LEU A 79 4.74 -6.51 -1.80
N ARG A 80 3.49 -6.93 -1.62
CA ARG A 80 2.48 -6.99 -2.67
C ARG A 80 1.34 -6.02 -2.36
N THR A 81 0.89 -5.32 -3.39
CA THR A 81 -0.36 -4.53 -3.35
C THR A 81 -1.14 -4.72 -4.66
N HIS A 82 -2.45 -4.50 -4.63
CA HIS A 82 -3.34 -4.59 -5.80
C HIS A 82 -4.47 -3.57 -5.70
N LEU A 83 -5.28 -3.44 -6.75
CA LEU A 83 -6.29 -2.39 -6.88
C LEU A 83 -7.28 -2.34 -5.70
N CYS A 84 -7.66 -3.50 -5.16
CA CYS A 84 -8.61 -3.59 -4.05
C CYS A 84 -7.95 -3.37 -2.68
N ASN A 85 -6.63 -3.22 -2.59
CA ASN A 85 -6.00 -2.80 -1.35
C ASN A 85 -6.21 -1.31 -1.12
N PHE A 86 -6.24 -0.91 0.15
CA PHE A 86 -6.27 0.50 0.50
C PHE A 86 -5.03 1.20 -0.08
N ARG A 87 -5.27 2.14 -1.00
CA ARG A 87 -4.25 2.99 -1.59
C ARG A 87 -4.81 4.38 -1.74
N SER A 88 -4.19 5.35 -1.09
CA SER A 88 -4.59 6.75 -1.26
C SER A 88 -3.36 7.65 -1.27
N ARG A 89 -3.36 8.66 -2.13
CA ARG A 89 -2.35 9.72 -2.08
C ARG A 89 -2.47 10.42 -0.73
N THR A 90 -1.36 10.76 -0.12
CA THR A 90 -1.35 11.53 1.14
C THR A 90 -2.13 12.84 0.99
N SER A 91 -2.04 13.49 -0.17
CA SER A 91 -2.76 14.73 -0.49
C SER A 91 -4.28 14.56 -0.62
N ALA A 92 -4.77 13.37 -0.92
CA ALA A 92 -6.21 13.09 -1.11
C ALA A 92 -6.94 12.78 0.22
N LEU A 93 -6.20 12.45 1.29
CA LEU A 93 -6.79 12.17 2.60
C LEU A 93 -7.04 13.46 3.37
N LYS A 94 -8.20 13.53 4.03
CA LYS A 94 -8.51 14.58 5.02
C LYS A 94 -7.63 14.41 6.27
N GLU A 95 -7.37 15.49 6.99
CA GLU A 95 -6.57 15.46 8.22
C GLU A 95 -7.13 14.52 9.30
N CYS A 96 -8.46 14.41 9.42
CA CYS A 96 -9.07 13.42 10.31
C CYS A 96 -8.69 11.98 9.93
N GLN A 97 -8.67 11.64 8.63
CA GLN A 97 -8.30 10.30 8.17
C GLN A 97 -6.83 10.01 8.45
N LYS A 98 -5.93 10.97 8.18
CA LYS A 98 -4.50 10.85 8.49
C LYS A 98 -4.26 10.60 9.98
N ARG A 99 -4.95 11.35 10.84
CA ARG A 99 -4.89 11.19 12.30
C ARG A 99 -5.41 9.83 12.77
N MET A 100 -6.50 9.33 12.19
CA MET A 100 -7.05 8.01 12.55
C MET A 100 -6.08 6.87 12.19
N ILE A 101 -5.43 6.96 11.02
CA ILE A 101 -4.40 5.99 10.60
C ILE A 101 -3.19 6.05 11.53
N ALA A 102 -2.70 7.26 11.84
CA ALA A 102 -1.52 7.43 12.69
C ALA A 102 -1.78 7.09 14.17
N GLY A 103 -2.98 7.37 14.67
CA GLY A 103 -3.36 7.20 16.08
C GLY A 103 -3.70 5.77 16.47
N ASN A 104 -3.56 4.79 15.56
CA ASN A 104 -3.94 3.40 15.79
C ASN A 104 -5.41 3.25 16.28
N VAL A 105 -6.30 4.10 15.78
CA VAL A 105 -7.71 4.16 16.23
C VAL A 105 -8.58 3.13 15.51
N PHE A 106 -8.01 2.37 14.57
CA PHE A 106 -8.72 1.31 13.86
C PHE A 106 -8.87 0.07 14.74
N ASP A 107 -10.05 -0.09 15.32
CA ASP A 107 -10.45 -1.32 15.98
C ASP A 107 -10.74 -2.42 14.95
N CYS A 108 -9.84 -3.40 14.89
CA CYS A 108 -9.97 -4.56 14.00
C CYS A 108 -10.96 -5.62 14.52
N SER A 109 -11.52 -5.46 15.73
CA SER A 109 -12.55 -6.35 16.27
C SER A 109 -13.96 -5.99 15.79
N CYS A 110 -14.17 -4.73 15.40
CA CYS A 110 -15.42 -4.26 14.84
C CYS A 110 -15.60 -4.72 13.38
N LYS A 111 -16.83 -5.10 13.02
CA LYS A 111 -17.23 -5.30 11.62
C LYS A 111 -17.80 -3.99 11.08
N THR A 112 -17.18 -3.43 10.06
CA THR A 112 -17.75 -2.32 9.28
C THR A 112 -18.58 -2.92 8.14
N PRO A 113 -19.92 -2.82 8.17
CA PRO A 113 -20.73 -3.30 7.06
C PRO A 113 -20.41 -2.47 5.81
N GLU A 114 -20.17 -3.14 4.69
CA GLU A 114 -20.16 -2.50 3.39
C GLU A 114 -21.61 -2.19 3.02
N CYS A 115 -21.99 -0.91 3.11
CA CYS A 115 -23.28 -0.47 2.63
C CYS A 115 -23.21 -0.33 1.11
N PHE A 116 -23.57 -1.39 0.38
CA PHE A 116 -23.89 -1.29 -1.04
C PHE A 116 -25.27 -0.65 -1.17
N GLN A 117 -25.33 0.68 -1.12
CA GLN A 117 -26.43 1.36 -1.80
C GLN A 117 -26.06 1.39 -3.28
N ASP A 118 -26.78 0.59 -4.07
CA ASP A 118 -26.90 0.84 -5.49
C ASP A 118 -27.38 2.29 -5.64
N CYS A 119 -26.66 3.08 -6.45
CA CYS A 119 -27.01 4.46 -6.75
C CYS A 119 -28.42 4.56 -7.37
#